data_AF-A0A021VUV7-F1
#
_entry.id   AF-A0A021VUV7-F1
#
_cell.length_a   1.000
_cell.length_b   1.000
_cell.length_c   1.000
_cell.angle_alpha   90.00
_cell.angle_beta   90.00
_cell.angle_gamma   90.00
#
_symmetry.space_group_name_H-M   'P 1'
#
loop_
_entity.id
_entity.type
_entity.pdbx_description
1 polymer ?
#
loop_
_entity_poly.entity_id
_entity_poly.type
_entity_poly.pdbx_seq_one_letter_code
_entity_poly.pdbx_strand_id
1 'polypeptide(L)' 'MEALPLALGAVLTLVGALLLVTAYRHGQAGRVEAERRTFRWSVAGLAAGSLLFLLGTVLANPLPA' A
#
# COMPACT_ATOMS: atom_id res chain seq x y z
N MET A 1 4.65 20.94 -5.11
CA MET A 1 4.17 19.67 -5.74
C MET A 1 4.89 18.43 -5.20
N GLU A 2 6.01 18.56 -4.48
CA GLU A 2 6.80 17.41 -3.98
C GLU A 2 6.16 16.61 -2.84
N ALA A 3 5.29 17.22 -2.04
CA ALA A 3 4.59 16.55 -0.96
C ALA A 3 3.49 15.58 -1.45
N LEU A 4 3.02 15.73 -2.69
CA LEU A 4 1.93 14.93 -3.24
C LEU A 4 2.28 13.44 -3.37
N PRO A 5 3.41 13.04 -4.02
CA PRO A 5 3.79 11.63 -4.10
C PRO A 5 4.06 11.00 -2.73
N LEU A 6 4.66 11.75 -1.79
CA LEU A 6 4.85 11.29 -0.41
C LEU A 6 3.52 11.03 0.29
N ALA A 7 2.61 12.01 0.27
CA ALA A 7 1.30 11.88 0.91
C ALA A 7 0.48 10.74 0.28
N LEU A 8 0.43 10.68 -1.05
CA LEU A 8 -0.28 9.61 -1.76
C LEU A 8 0.33 8.24 -1.47
N GLY A 9 1.66 8.12 -1.47
CA GLY A 9 2.34 6.88 -1.15
C GLY A 9 2.02 6.39 0.25
N ALA A 10 2.08 7.29 1.25
CA ALA A 10 1.72 6.97 2.63
C ALA A 10 0.25 6.52 2.75
N VAL A 11 -0.68 7.24 2.12
CA VAL A 11 -2.11 6.90 2.14
C VAL A 11 -2.37 5.54 1.47
N LEU A 12 -1.79 5.29 0.29
CA LEU A 12 -1.92 4.00 -0.41
C LEU A 12 -1.36 2.84 0.41
N THR A 13 -0.23 3.03 1.09
CA THR A 13 0.33 2.02 1.97
C THR A 13 -0.59 1.73 3.15
N LEU A 14 -1.16 2.76 3.79
CA LEU A 14 -2.11 2.58 4.88
C LEU A 14 -3.40 1.87 4.42
N VAL A 15 -3.93 2.24 3.26
CA VAL A 15 -5.09 1.57 2.66
C VAL A 15 -4.77 0.10 2.37
N GLY A 16 -3.59 -0.18 1.80
CA GLY A 16 -3.12 -1.55 1.59
C GLY A 16 -3.07 -2.35 2.90
N ALA A 17 -2.52 -1.78 3.97
CA ALA A 17 -2.47 -2.42 5.27
C ALA A 17 -3.87 -2.70 5.87
N LEU A 18 -4.81 -1.78 5.73
CA LEU A 18 -6.20 -1.98 6.17
C LEU A 18 -6.91 -3.08 5.36
N LEU A 19 -6.64 -3.16 4.06
CA LEU A 19 -7.13 -4.25 3.22
C LEU A 19 -6.55 -5.59 3.67
N LEU A 20 -5.29 -5.64 4.12
CA LEU A 20 -4.69 -6.87 4.66
C LEU A 20 -5.47 -7.38 5.89
N VAL A 21 -5.79 -6.48 6.82
CA VAL A 21 -6.61 -6.80 7.99
C VAL A 21 -7.99 -7.30 7.57
N THR A 22 -8.57 -6.70 6.53
CA THR A 22 -9.87 -7.12 6.00
C THR A 22 -9.81 -8.50 5.35
N ALA A 23 -8.74 -8.80 4.59
CA ALA A 23 -8.50 -10.12 4.02
C ALA A 23 -8.36 -11.18 5.12
N TYR A 24 -7.60 -10.87 6.18
CA TYR A 24 -7.47 -11.76 7.34
C TYR A 24 -8.83 -12.06 7.98
N ARG A 25 -9.69 -11.04 8.17
CA ARG A 25 -11.06 -11.24 8.68
C ARG A 25 -11.92 -12.11 7.76
N HIS A 26 -11.76 -12.00 6.44
CA HIS A 26 -12.43 -12.90 5.49
C HIS A 26 -11.97 -14.35 5.64
N GLY A 27 -10.66 -14.58 5.82
CA GLY A 27 -10.10 -15.91 6.06
C GLY A 27 -10.63 -16.55 7.35
N GLN A 28 -10.68 -15.78 8.44
CA GLN A 28 -11.28 -16.23 9.72
C GLN A 28 -12.77 -16.60 9.60
N ALA A 29 -13.49 -15.96 8.67
CA ALA A 29 -14.89 -16.25 8.38
C ALA A 29 -15.09 -17.35 7.32
N GLY A 30 -14.02 -18.01 6.86
CA GLY A 30 -14.07 -19.06 5.84
C GLY A 30 -14.39 -18.56 4.41
N ARG A 31 -14.34 -17.24 4.17
CA ARG A 31 -14.67 -16.64 2.87
C ARG A 31 -13.45 -16.58 1.95
N VAL A 32 -12.97 -17.74 1.51
CA VAL A 32 -11.69 -17.92 0.79
C VAL A 32 -11.57 -17.04 -0.47
N GLU A 33 -12.62 -16.92 -1.28
CA GLU A 33 -12.57 -16.12 -2.51
C GLU A 33 -12.46 -14.62 -2.21
N ALA A 34 -13.21 -14.15 -1.21
CA ALA A 34 -13.15 -12.76 -0.75
C ALA A 34 -11.79 -12.44 -0.11
N GLU A 35 -11.22 -13.37 0.66
CA GLU A 35 -9.86 -13.28 1.20
C GLU A 35 -8.84 -13.11 0.06
N ARG A 36 -8.81 -14.03 -0.91
CA ARG A 36 -7.86 -13.99 -2.03
C ARG A 36 -7.96 -12.69 -2.82
N ARG A 37 -9.18 -12.26 -3.15
CA ARG A 37 -9.41 -11.00 -3.86
C ARG A 37 -8.90 -9.81 -3.05
N THR A 38 -9.25 -9.74 -1.77
CA THR A 38 -8.87 -8.60 -0.91
C THR A 38 -7.37 -8.58 -0.63
N PHE A 39 -6.76 -9.75 -0.44
CA PHE A 39 -5.32 -9.90 -0.25
C PHE A 39 -4.53 -9.40 -1.48
N ARG A 40 -4.97 -9.73 -2.69
CA ARG A 40 -4.35 -9.21 -3.93
C ARG A 40 -4.40 -7.69 -3.99
N TRP A 41 -5.53 -7.08 -3.64
CA TRP A 41 -5.66 -5.62 -3.59
C TRP A 41 -4.80 -5.00 -2.49
N SER A 42 -4.71 -5.64 -1.32
CA SER A 42 -3.79 -5.26 -0.25
C SER A 42 -2.35 -5.22 -0.73
N VAL A 43 -1.86 -6.29 -1.34
CA VAL A 43 -0.49 -6.38 -1.85
C VAL A 43 -0.23 -5.32 -2.91
N ALA A 44 -1.16 -5.15 -3.85
CA ALA A 44 -1.05 -4.11 -4.87
C ALA A 44 -0.98 -2.69 -4.26
N GLY A 45 -1.84 -2.39 -3.29
CA GLY A 45 -1.85 -1.10 -2.59
C GLY A 45 -0.57 -0.86 -1.78
N LEU A 46 -0.09 -1.87 -1.05
CA LEU A 46 1.16 -1.79 -0.30
C LEU A 46 2.36 -1.57 -1.22
N ALA A 47 2.48 -2.33 -2.31
CA ALA A 47 3.56 -2.21 -3.26
C ALA A 47 3.56 -0.85 -3.96
N ALA A 48 2.40 -0.42 -4.48
CA ALA A 48 2.25 0.87 -5.15
C ALA A 48 2.49 2.04 -4.20
N GLY A 49 1.92 1.99 -2.99
CA GLY A 49 2.11 3.01 -1.96
C GLY A 49 3.57 3.14 -1.53
N SER A 50 4.22 2.01 -1.24
CA SER A 50 5.63 1.98 -0.82
C SER A 50 6.55 2.50 -1.92
N LEU A 51 6.30 2.12 -3.18
CA LEU A 51 7.07 2.61 -4.32
C LEU A 51 6.90 4.13 -4.51
N LEU A 52 5.65 4.62 -4.45
CA LEU A 52 5.38 6.04 -4.63
C LEU A 52 5.95 6.88 -3.48
N PHE A 53 5.91 6.37 -2.26
CA PHE A 53 6.53 6.99 -1.09
C PHE A 53 8.05 7.06 -1.24
N LEU A 54 8.69 5.96 -1.66
CA LEU A 54 10.13 5.91 -1.91
C LEU A 54 10.52 6.91 -3.01
N LEU A 55 9.80 6.92 -4.13
CA LEU A 55 10.02 7.88 -5.22
C LEU A 55 9.88 9.32 -4.73
N GLY A 56 8.83 9.62 -3.97
CA GLY A 56 8.65 10.94 -3.37
C GLY A 56 9.80 11.32 -2.43
N THR A 57 10.35 10.36 -1.68
CA THR A 57 11.47 10.58 -0.76
C THR A 57 12.76 10.88 -1.51
N VAL A 58 13.08 10.10 -2.55
CA VAL A 58 14.28 10.29 -3.38
C VAL A 58 14.22 11.58 -4.18
N LEU A 59 13.05 11.95 -4.70
CA LEU A 59 12.87 13.21 -5.42
C LEU A 59 13.01 14.43 -4.49
N ALA A 60 12.49 14.34 -3.26
CA ALA A 60 12.62 15.41 -2.26
C ALA A 60 14.02 15.48 -1.64
N ASN A 61 14.74 14.36 -1.59
CA ASN A 61 16.10 14.26 -1.04
C ASN A 61 16.96 13.38 -1.98
N PRO A 62 17.52 13.94 -3.06
CA PRO A 62 18.33 13.19 -4.00
C PRO A 62 19.56 12.61 -3.31
N LEU A 63 19.83 11.33 -3.58
CA LEU A 63 21.00 10.63 -3.02
C LEU A 63 22.29 11.32 -3.51
N PRO A 64 23.32 11.45 -2.65
CA PRO A 64 24.63 11.90 -3.10
C PRO A 64 25.19 10.92 -4.14
N ALA A 65 25.79 11.49 -5.20
CA ALA A 65 26.39 10.75 -6.31
C ALA A 65 27.63 9.95 -5.89
#